data_AF-A0A5M1DY56-F1
#
_entry.id   AF-A0A5M1DY56-F1
#
_cell.length_a   1.000
_cell.length_b   1.000
_cell.length_c   1.000
_cell.angle_alpha   90.00
_cell.angle_beta   90.00
_cell.angle_gamma   90.00
#
_symmetry.space_group_name_H-M   'P 1'
#
loop_
_entity.id
_entity.type
_entity.pdbx_description
1 polymer ?
#
loop_
_entity_poly.entity_id
_entity_poly.type
_entity_poly.pdbx_seq_one_letter_code
_entity_poly.pdbx_strand_id
1 'polypeptide(L)'
;FDISDIFETKKMGNTFQVPTGASVNAKYLKDGNIPRITASNINNGVFGYFTSNHKNYRIYENFISISFLGTIFYQEGKASLDMKVHCLKPKYHELNTYTATFLISILKKEIGTILYNDQISSTSILNLSLTLPAIKCDDKTYKPDFEYMQNFMQEIEKSIDEDLTNLHIGLNLV
;
A
#
# COMPACT_ATOMS: atom_id res chain seq x y z
N PHE A 1 7.52 14.56 3.60
CA PHE A 1 8.38 13.60 2.89
C PHE A 1 7.74 13.33 1.55
N ASP A 2 8.47 13.53 0.46
CA ASP A 2 7.89 13.30 -0.85
C ASP A 2 7.82 11.81 -1.14
N ILE A 3 6.86 11.37 -1.96
CA ILE A 3 6.72 9.95 -2.29
C ILE A 3 8.02 9.39 -2.87
N SER A 4 8.75 10.17 -3.66
CA SER A 4 10.04 9.78 -4.21
C SER A 4 11.13 9.53 -3.17
N ASP A 5 11.02 10.08 -1.96
CA ASP A 5 12.02 9.87 -0.91
C ASP A 5 11.81 8.52 -0.21
N ILE A 6 10.56 8.10 -0.11
CA ILE A 6 10.14 6.92 0.66
C ILE A 6 10.03 5.68 -0.22
N PHE A 7 9.42 5.81 -1.40
CA PHE A 7 8.98 4.69 -2.23
C PHE A 7 9.77 4.58 -3.54
N GLU A 8 9.89 3.36 -4.05
CA GLU A 8 10.48 3.08 -5.35
C GLU A 8 9.75 3.86 -6.47
N THR A 9 10.53 4.40 -7.40
CA THR A 9 10.01 5.09 -8.58
C THR A 9 10.56 4.46 -9.85
N LYS A 10 9.83 4.64 -10.95
CA LYS A 10 10.20 4.14 -12.27
C LYS A 10 10.21 5.27 -13.27
N LYS A 11 11.29 5.38 -14.03
CA LYS A 11 11.38 6.30 -15.17
C LYS A 11 10.49 5.80 -16.32
N MET A 12 9.68 6.68 -16.87
CA MET A 12 8.84 6.44 -18.05
C MET A 12 9.00 7.62 -19.02
N GLY A 13 9.74 7.38 -20.11
CA GLY A 13 10.18 8.46 -21.00
C GLY A 13 11.02 9.49 -20.25
N ASN A 14 10.57 10.74 -20.25
CA ASN A 14 11.22 11.85 -19.56
C ASN A 14 10.65 12.14 -18.16
N THR A 15 9.73 11.31 -17.68
CA THR A 15 9.04 11.51 -16.38
C THR A 15 9.30 10.35 -15.42
N PHE A 16 8.97 10.55 -14.15
CA PHE A 16 8.98 9.51 -13.12
C PHE A 16 7.56 9.23 -12.64
N GLN A 17 7.32 8.00 -12.23
CA GLN A 17 6.05 7.57 -11.65
C GLN A 17 6.28 6.43 -10.67
N VAL A 18 5.30 6.11 -9.82
CA VAL A 18 5.34 4.86 -9.07
C VAL A 18 5.17 3.65 -10.02
N PRO A 19 5.78 2.49 -9.73
CA PRO A 19 5.54 1.27 -10.50
C PRO A 19 4.04 0.95 -10.58
N THR A 20 3.59 0.38 -11.69
CA THR A 20 2.17 0.13 -11.95
C THR A 20 1.98 -1.17 -12.71
N GLY A 21 0.82 -1.78 -12.53
CA GLY A 21 0.39 -2.96 -13.27
C GLY A 21 0.12 -2.69 -14.74
N ALA A 22 -0.41 -3.69 -15.42
CA ALA A 22 -0.78 -3.60 -16.83
C ALA A 22 -1.87 -4.60 -17.17
N SER A 23 -2.65 -4.27 -18.20
CA SER A 23 -3.67 -5.16 -18.71
C SER A 23 -3.03 -6.40 -19.33
N VAL A 24 -3.60 -7.56 -19.00
CA VAL A 24 -3.26 -8.87 -19.55
C VAL A 24 -4.57 -9.53 -19.95
N ASN A 25 -4.69 -9.93 -21.22
CA ASN A 25 -5.90 -10.62 -21.69
C ASN A 25 -6.05 -11.97 -20.97
N ALA A 26 -7.29 -12.34 -20.63
CA ALA A 26 -7.62 -13.56 -19.89
C ALA A 26 -7.00 -14.83 -20.50
N LYS A 27 -6.87 -14.93 -21.83
CA LYS A 27 -6.26 -16.09 -22.50
C LYS A 27 -4.78 -16.33 -22.13
N TYR A 28 -4.10 -15.32 -21.58
CA TYR A 28 -2.71 -15.42 -21.12
C TYR A 28 -2.61 -15.66 -19.62
N LEU A 29 -3.72 -15.63 -18.89
CA LEU A 29 -3.78 -15.95 -17.47
C LEU A 29 -4.10 -17.44 -17.33
N LYS A 30 -3.23 -18.17 -16.64
CA LYS A 30 -3.45 -19.56 -16.26
C LYS A 30 -3.62 -19.65 -14.76
N ASP A 31 -4.34 -20.66 -14.29
CA ASP A 31 -4.47 -20.93 -12.86
C ASP A 31 -3.08 -21.04 -12.21
N GLY A 32 -2.93 -20.42 -11.05
CA GLY A 32 -1.67 -20.38 -10.32
C GLY A 32 -1.89 -19.99 -8.87
N ASN A 33 -0.85 -19.48 -8.24
CA ASN A 33 -0.85 -19.13 -6.81
C ASN A 33 -0.50 -17.66 -6.53
N ILE A 34 -0.28 -16.84 -7.58
CA ILE A 34 0.00 -15.42 -7.40
C ILE A 34 -1.32 -14.64 -7.49
N PRO A 35 -1.76 -13.95 -6.41
CA PRO A 35 -2.96 -13.14 -6.46
C PRO A 35 -2.83 -12.04 -7.53
N ARG A 36 -3.89 -11.82 -8.29
CA ARG A 36 -4.00 -10.70 -9.23
C ARG A 36 -4.89 -9.61 -8.62
N ILE A 37 -4.27 -8.47 -8.34
CA ILE A 37 -4.92 -7.33 -7.70
C ILE A 37 -5.53 -6.43 -8.77
N THR A 38 -6.79 -6.07 -8.55
CA THR A 38 -7.59 -5.19 -9.41
C THR A 38 -8.04 -3.95 -8.65
N ALA A 39 -8.81 -3.07 -9.29
CA ALA A 39 -9.35 -1.87 -8.64
C ALA A 39 -10.51 -2.16 -7.66
N SER A 40 -10.82 -3.43 -7.40
CA SER A 40 -11.83 -3.86 -6.43
C SER A 40 -11.56 -3.31 -5.03
N ASN A 41 -12.63 -2.97 -4.30
CA ASN A 41 -12.59 -2.58 -2.89
C ASN A 41 -12.89 -3.74 -1.93
N ILE A 42 -13.15 -4.94 -2.47
CA ILE A 42 -13.39 -6.16 -1.69
C ILE A 42 -12.16 -7.08 -1.74
N ASN A 43 -12.02 -7.93 -0.72
CA ASN A 43 -11.01 -8.99 -0.66
C ASN A 43 -9.58 -8.51 -0.94
N ASN A 44 -9.18 -7.37 -0.38
CA ASN A 44 -7.87 -6.75 -0.60
C ASN A 44 -7.50 -6.55 -2.09
N GLY A 45 -8.52 -6.37 -2.93
CA GLY A 45 -8.38 -6.19 -4.38
C GLY A 45 -8.12 -7.48 -5.17
N VAL A 46 -8.04 -8.64 -4.50
CA VAL A 46 -7.73 -9.94 -5.12
C VAL A 46 -8.90 -10.39 -5.99
N PHE A 47 -8.67 -10.51 -7.29
CA PHE A 47 -9.63 -11.04 -8.27
C PHE A 47 -9.55 -12.56 -8.40
N GLY A 48 -8.36 -13.12 -8.27
CA GLY A 48 -8.08 -14.56 -8.40
C GLY A 48 -6.59 -14.82 -8.40
N TYR A 49 -6.21 -16.08 -8.56
CA TYR A 49 -4.81 -16.52 -8.47
C TYR A 49 -4.34 -17.07 -9.81
N PHE A 50 -3.25 -16.51 -10.33
CA PHE A 50 -2.81 -16.79 -11.68
C PHE A 50 -1.30 -16.92 -11.78
N THR A 51 -0.86 -17.42 -12.94
CA THR A 51 0.52 -17.31 -13.42
C THR A 51 0.50 -16.95 -14.90
N SER A 52 1.53 -16.25 -15.36
CA SER A 52 1.69 -15.90 -16.77
C SER A 52 3.13 -15.53 -17.10
N ASN A 53 3.59 -15.93 -18.29
CA ASN A 53 4.87 -15.49 -18.86
C ASN A 53 4.72 -14.21 -19.71
N HIS A 54 3.54 -13.59 -19.73
CA HIS A 54 3.29 -12.39 -20.52
C HIS A 54 4.05 -11.20 -19.91
N LYS A 55 4.72 -10.37 -20.74
CA LYS A 55 5.53 -9.23 -20.28
C LYS A 55 4.79 -8.18 -19.42
N ASN A 56 3.47 -8.10 -19.56
CA ASN A 56 2.62 -7.22 -18.76
C ASN A 56 2.14 -7.85 -17.44
N TYR A 57 2.42 -9.14 -17.20
CA TYR A 57 2.16 -9.80 -15.94
C TYR A 57 3.28 -9.46 -14.95
N ARG A 58 3.18 -8.26 -14.36
CA ARG A 58 4.18 -7.70 -13.45
C ARG A 58 3.85 -8.14 -12.03
N ILE A 59 4.85 -8.72 -11.36
CA ILE A 59 4.74 -9.17 -9.97
C ILE A 59 5.56 -8.22 -9.10
N TYR A 60 4.98 -7.85 -7.96
CA TYR A 60 5.63 -7.10 -6.89
C TYR A 60 5.45 -7.87 -5.59
N GLU A 61 6.23 -7.53 -4.56
CA GLU A 61 6.25 -8.23 -3.28
C GLU A 61 6.51 -7.24 -2.16
N ASN A 62 5.76 -7.38 -1.07
CA ASN A 62 5.79 -6.52 0.11
C ASN A 62 5.61 -5.03 -0.23
N PHE A 63 4.37 -4.65 -0.55
CA PHE A 63 4.05 -3.31 -1.04
C PHE A 63 2.61 -2.88 -0.72
N ILE A 64 2.33 -1.59 -0.84
CA ILE A 64 0.97 -1.05 -0.77
C ILE A 64 0.43 -0.89 -2.20
N SER A 65 -0.69 -1.55 -2.50
CA SER A 65 -1.41 -1.40 -3.77
C SER A 65 -2.39 -0.24 -3.71
N ILE A 66 -2.36 0.65 -4.71
CA ILE A 66 -3.32 1.77 -4.85
C ILE A 66 -3.99 1.69 -6.21
N SER A 67 -5.31 1.53 -6.26
CA SER A 67 -6.04 1.59 -7.53
C SER A 67 -6.34 3.04 -7.94
N PHE A 68 -6.61 3.24 -9.23
CA PHE A 68 -7.07 4.55 -9.72
C PHE A 68 -8.41 5.02 -9.13
N LEU A 69 -9.17 4.11 -8.50
CA LEU A 69 -10.41 4.40 -7.78
C LEU A 69 -10.17 4.73 -6.29
N GLY A 70 -8.92 4.70 -5.82
CA GLY A 70 -8.60 5.03 -4.43
C GLY A 70 -8.67 3.87 -3.45
N THR A 71 -8.80 2.63 -3.94
CA THR A 71 -8.69 1.46 -3.05
C THR A 71 -7.22 1.25 -2.69
N ILE A 72 -6.95 1.10 -1.40
CA ILE A 72 -5.58 1.01 -0.85
C ILE A 72 -5.50 -0.22 0.06
N PHE A 73 -4.59 -1.13 -0.26
CA PHE A 73 -4.38 -2.37 0.48
C PHE A 73 -2.90 -2.69 0.63
N TYR A 74 -2.56 -3.36 1.74
CA TYR A 74 -1.26 -3.96 1.92
C TYR A 74 -1.22 -5.33 1.26
N GLN A 75 -0.17 -5.59 0.48
CA GLN A 75 0.12 -6.87 -0.15
C GLN A 75 1.42 -7.40 0.46
N GLU A 76 1.28 -8.24 1.48
CA GLU A 76 2.41 -8.78 2.26
C GLU A 76 3.34 -9.63 1.40
N GLY A 77 2.78 -10.57 0.63
CA GLY A 77 3.52 -11.45 -0.27
C GLY A 77 3.56 -10.98 -1.72
N LYS A 78 3.89 -11.92 -2.62
CA LYS A 78 3.89 -11.68 -4.07
C LYS A 78 2.48 -11.45 -4.58
N ALA A 79 2.30 -10.41 -5.39
CA ALA A 79 1.05 -10.15 -6.09
C ALA A 79 1.31 -9.55 -7.48
N SER A 80 0.47 -9.93 -8.45
CA SER A 80 0.46 -9.31 -9.77
C SER A 80 -0.56 -8.18 -9.84
N LEU A 81 -0.27 -7.13 -10.61
CA LEU A 81 -1.14 -5.96 -10.70
C LEU A 81 -1.85 -5.88 -12.05
N ASP A 82 -3.16 -5.62 -12.02
CA ASP A 82 -3.92 -5.24 -13.21
C ASP A 82 -3.67 -3.78 -13.61
N MET A 83 -4.20 -3.39 -14.76
CA MET A 83 -4.08 -2.03 -15.27
C MET A 83 -4.53 -0.99 -14.23
N LYS A 84 -3.76 0.09 -14.10
CA LYS A 84 -4.07 1.22 -13.20
C LYS A 84 -4.17 0.82 -11.71
N VAL A 85 -3.51 -0.27 -11.32
CA VAL A 85 -3.17 -0.56 -9.92
C VAL A 85 -1.68 -0.29 -9.73
N HIS A 86 -1.37 0.59 -8.79
CA HIS A 86 -0.05 1.14 -8.55
C HIS A 86 0.61 0.46 -7.35
N CYS A 87 1.94 0.35 -7.38
CA CYS A 87 2.75 -0.29 -6.36
C CYS A 87 3.58 0.77 -5.62
N LEU A 88 3.33 0.92 -4.32
CA LEU A 88 4.15 1.72 -3.41
C LEU A 88 4.95 0.77 -2.54
N LYS A 89 6.19 0.52 -2.97
CA LYS A 89 7.16 -0.29 -2.23
C LYS A 89 8.21 0.63 -1.59
N PRO A 90 8.41 0.62 -0.26
CA PRO A 90 9.43 1.44 0.37
C PRO A 90 10.84 1.04 -0.09
N LYS A 91 11.73 2.02 -0.24
CA LYS A 91 13.11 1.78 -0.72
C LYS A 91 14.01 1.08 0.31
N TYR A 92 13.79 1.35 1.59
CA TYR A 92 14.73 1.03 2.68
C TYR A 92 14.06 0.38 3.89
N HIS A 93 12.86 -0.16 3.72
CA HIS A 93 12.11 -0.80 4.79
C HIS A 93 11.21 -1.90 4.23
N GLU A 94 11.24 -3.06 4.86
CA GLU A 94 10.28 -4.13 4.60
C GLU A 94 9.05 -3.90 5.46
N LEU A 95 7.90 -3.74 4.82
CA LEU A 95 6.63 -3.51 5.50
C LEU A 95 6.23 -4.73 6.30
N ASN A 96 5.53 -4.49 7.40
CA ASN A 96 4.70 -5.47 8.08
C ASN A 96 3.29 -4.89 8.25
N THR A 97 2.38 -5.66 8.86
CA THR A 97 0.99 -5.22 9.09
C THR A 97 0.90 -3.86 9.78
N TYR A 98 1.74 -3.58 10.77
CA TYR A 98 1.71 -2.32 11.53
C TYR A 98 2.21 -1.14 10.70
N THR A 99 3.40 -1.25 10.12
CA THR A 99 3.98 -0.14 9.33
C THR A 99 3.17 0.11 8.07
N ALA A 100 2.65 -0.94 7.42
CA ALA A 100 1.75 -0.80 6.29
C ALA A 100 0.43 -0.13 6.70
N THR A 101 -0.20 -0.53 7.80
CA THR A 101 -1.48 0.05 8.25
C THR A 101 -1.32 1.53 8.60
N PHE A 102 -0.22 1.91 9.24
CA PHE A 102 0.09 3.32 9.51
C PHE A 102 0.17 4.12 8.20
N LEU A 103 1.00 3.67 7.26
CA LEU A 103 1.17 4.34 5.97
C LEU A 103 -0.12 4.41 5.17
N ILE A 104 -0.91 3.33 5.15
CA ILE A 104 -2.22 3.29 4.47
C ILE A 104 -3.16 4.34 5.06
N SER A 105 -3.14 4.55 6.38
CA SER A 105 -3.98 5.55 7.05
C SER A 105 -3.62 6.97 6.60
N ILE A 106 -2.33 7.28 6.51
CA ILE A 106 -1.84 8.57 5.98
C ILE A 106 -2.16 8.70 4.49
N LEU A 107 -1.90 7.67 3.69
CA LEU A 107 -2.18 7.68 2.25
C LEU A 107 -3.67 7.88 1.96
N LYS A 108 -4.57 7.24 2.71
CA LYS A 108 -6.03 7.44 2.58
C LYS A 108 -6.42 8.90 2.83
N LYS A 109 -5.83 9.53 3.84
CA LYS A 109 -6.06 10.96 4.14
C LYS A 109 -5.60 11.83 2.97
N GLU A 110 -4.38 11.64 2.49
CA GLU A 110 -3.83 12.47 1.41
C GLU A 110 -4.57 12.23 0.08
N ILE A 111 -4.88 10.98 -0.26
CA ILE A 111 -5.58 10.61 -1.50
C ILE A 111 -7.05 11.02 -1.48
N GLY A 112 -7.71 11.03 -0.31
CA GLY A 112 -9.09 11.48 -0.20
C GLY A 112 -9.31 12.89 -0.75
N THR A 113 -8.27 13.74 -0.70
CA THR A 113 -8.30 15.08 -1.28
C THR A 113 -8.26 15.08 -2.81
N ILE A 114 -7.61 14.09 -3.43
CA ILE A 114 -7.47 13.95 -4.89
C ILE A 114 -8.75 13.37 -5.51
N LEU A 115 -9.31 12.33 -4.91
CA LEU A 115 -10.45 11.58 -5.46
C LEU A 115 -11.72 12.41 -5.60
N TYR A 116 -11.85 13.50 -4.84
CA TYR A 116 -12.97 14.43 -4.97
C TYR A 116 -13.06 15.06 -6.38
N ASN A 117 -11.93 15.13 -7.09
CA ASN A 117 -11.82 15.83 -8.38
C ASN A 117 -11.43 14.93 -9.57
N ASP A 118 -10.72 13.80 -9.38
CA ASP A 118 -10.18 13.00 -10.50
C ASP A 118 -9.80 11.53 -10.14
N GLN A 119 -9.44 10.74 -11.16
CA GLN A 119 -8.82 9.40 -11.02
C GLN A 119 -7.35 9.50 -10.58
N ILE A 120 -6.90 8.54 -9.77
CA ILE A 120 -5.51 8.51 -9.31
C ILE A 120 -4.58 7.90 -10.38
N SER A 121 -3.65 8.71 -10.87
CA SER A 121 -2.58 8.26 -11.77
C SER A 121 -1.29 7.95 -11.01
N SER A 122 -0.42 7.12 -11.59
CA SER A 122 0.92 6.80 -11.07
C SER A 122 1.83 8.03 -10.94
N THR A 123 1.58 9.07 -11.73
CA THR A 123 2.27 10.35 -11.65
C THR A 123 1.65 11.28 -10.59
N SER A 124 0.33 11.28 -10.44
CA SER A 124 -0.34 12.09 -9.39
C SER A 124 0.06 11.63 -8.00
N ILE A 125 0.20 10.32 -7.79
CA ILE A 125 0.71 9.77 -6.52
C ILE A 125 2.10 10.35 -6.21
N LEU A 126 2.99 10.44 -7.20
CA LEU A 126 4.36 10.91 -6.98
C LEU A 126 4.43 12.36 -6.45
N ASN A 127 3.40 13.17 -6.75
CA ASN A 127 3.31 14.57 -6.32
C ASN A 127 2.76 14.73 -4.90
N LEU A 128 2.41 13.64 -4.21
CA LEU A 128 1.98 13.69 -2.81
C LEU A 128 3.20 13.94 -1.89
N SER A 129 2.96 14.65 -0.80
CA SER A 129 3.90 14.74 0.31
C SER A 129 3.24 14.20 1.58
N LEU A 130 3.91 13.26 2.24
CA LEU A 130 3.41 12.59 3.44
C LEU A 130 3.99 13.26 4.69
N THR A 131 3.12 13.55 5.65
CA THR A 131 3.53 13.94 7.00
C THR A 131 3.72 12.67 7.82
N LEU A 132 4.97 12.34 8.15
CA LEU A 132 5.33 11.13 8.87
C LEU A 132 6.22 11.48 10.08
N PRO A 133 6.23 10.62 11.12
CA PRO A 133 7.25 10.71 12.17
C PRO A 133 8.65 10.55 11.55
N ALA A 134 9.63 11.24 12.11
CA ALA A 134 10.94 11.41 11.48
C ALA A 134 12.08 11.25 12.49
N ILE A 135 13.10 10.50 12.09
CA ILE A 135 14.38 10.43 12.79
C ILE A 135 15.34 11.40 12.11
N LYS A 136 16.04 12.21 12.91
CA LYS A 136 17.14 13.05 12.43
C LYS A 136 18.38 12.19 12.24
N CYS A 137 18.94 12.20 11.04
CA CYS A 137 20.18 11.52 10.68
C CYS A 137 21.41 12.36 11.04
N ASP A 138 22.58 11.72 11.12
CA ASP A 138 23.86 12.37 11.46
C ASP A 138 24.26 13.46 10.45
N ASP A 139 23.87 13.30 9.19
CA ASP A 139 24.06 14.27 8.10
C ASP A 139 23.05 15.44 8.15
N LYS A 140 22.28 15.55 9.23
CA LYS A 140 21.20 16.54 9.46
C LYS A 140 20.01 16.40 8.51
N THR A 141 19.91 15.31 7.75
CA THR A 141 18.70 14.95 7.02
C THR A 141 17.69 14.28 7.94
N TYR A 142 16.49 13.99 7.41
CA TYR A 142 15.46 13.25 8.12
C TYR A 142 15.08 12.02 7.32
N LYS A 143 14.81 10.91 8.02
CA LYS A 143 14.22 9.70 7.44
C LYS A 143 12.92 9.33 8.19
N PRO A 144 11.96 8.66 7.53
CA PRO A 144 10.76 8.20 8.21
C PRO A 144 11.09 7.25 9.37
N ASP A 145 10.41 7.43 10.50
CA ASP A 145 10.57 6.61 11.69
C ASP A 145 9.62 5.41 11.66
N PHE A 146 10.03 4.35 10.95
CA PHE A 146 9.22 3.13 10.83
C PHE A 146 9.06 2.38 12.16
N GLU A 147 10.03 2.49 13.07
CA GLU A 147 9.97 1.86 14.38
C GLU A 147 8.88 2.53 15.23
N TYR A 148 8.84 3.86 15.25
CA TYR A 148 7.74 4.60 15.87
C TYR A 148 6.40 4.21 15.26
N MET A 149 6.29 4.18 13.92
CA MET A 149 5.04 3.80 13.25
C MET A 149 4.55 2.41 13.67
N GLN A 150 5.47 1.45 13.81
CA GLN A 150 5.15 0.10 14.27
C GLN A 150 4.66 0.12 15.73
N ASN A 151 5.47 0.67 16.63
CA ASN A 151 5.18 0.66 18.07
C ASN A 151 3.85 1.37 18.37
N PHE A 152 3.59 2.50 17.70
CA PHE A 152 2.33 3.22 17.82
C PHE A 152 1.12 2.37 17.42
N MET A 153 1.20 1.65 16.30
CA MET A 153 0.09 0.79 15.87
C MET A 153 -0.10 -0.42 16.79
N GLN A 154 0.99 -0.97 17.34
CA GLN A 154 0.92 -2.05 18.34
C GLN A 154 0.29 -1.59 19.65
N GLU A 155 0.59 -0.37 20.10
CA GLU A 155 -0.05 0.22 21.28
C GLU A 155 -1.56 0.43 21.06
N ILE A 156 -1.97 0.89 19.88
CA ILE A 156 -3.39 1.00 19.51
C ILE A 156 -4.07 -0.37 19.55
N GLU A 157 -3.49 -1.39 18.93
CA GLU A 157 -4.07 -2.74 18.92
C GLU A 157 -4.24 -3.29 20.34
N LYS A 158 -3.20 -3.18 21.17
CA LYS A 158 -3.25 -3.60 22.56
C LYS A 158 -4.35 -2.88 23.35
N SER A 159 -4.48 -1.57 23.17
CA SER A 159 -5.53 -0.77 23.82
C SER A 159 -6.93 -1.25 23.42
N ILE A 160 -7.14 -1.57 22.15
CA ILE A 160 -8.42 -2.08 21.64
C ILE A 160 -8.71 -3.48 22.20
N ASP A 161 -7.71 -4.35 22.30
CA ASP A 161 -7.87 -5.70 22.85
C ASP A 161 -8.27 -5.66 24.34
N GLU A 162 -7.70 -4.73 25.11
CA GLU A 162 -8.08 -4.50 26.50
C GLU A 162 -9.54 -4.03 26.61
N ASP A 163 -9.97 -3.08 25.76
CA ASP A 163 -11.35 -2.60 25.71
C ASP A 163 -12.36 -3.69 25.32
N LEU A 164 -12.03 -4.51 24.32
CA LEU A 164 -12.87 -5.64 23.89
C LEU A 164 -12.99 -6.70 24.99
N THR A 165 -11.90 -6.98 25.71
CA THR A 165 -11.91 -7.88 26.86
C THR A 165 -12.83 -7.36 27.96
N ASN A 166 -12.73 -6.07 28.28
CA ASN A 166 -13.60 -5.43 29.28
C ASN A 166 -15.08 -5.46 28.87
N LEU A 167 -15.38 -5.23 27.59
CA LEU A 167 -16.74 -5.31 27.06
C LEU A 167 -17.32 -6.73 27.20
N HIS A 168 -16.52 -7.76 26.89
CA HIS A 168 -16.95 -9.15 27.02
C HIS A 168 -17.25 -9.53 28.48
N ILE A 169 -16.41 -9.10 29.42
CA ILE A 169 -16.63 -9.31 30.86
C ILE A 169 -17.93 -8.63 31.30
N GLY A 170 -18.15 -7.37 30.90
CA GLY A 170 -19.36 -6.63 31.24
C GLY A 170 -20.65 -7.28 30.73
N LEU A 171 -20.63 -7.84 29.52
CA LEU A 171 -21.78 -8.56 28.94
C LEU A 171 -22.10 -9.88 29.64
N ASN A 172 -21.11 -10.55 30.23
CA ASN A 172 -21.31 -11.81 30.97
C ASN A 172 -21.76 -11.59 32.43
N LEU A 173 -21.81 -10.34 32.89
CA LEU A 173 -22.24 -9.96 34.25
C LEU A 173 -23.70 -9.47 34.31
N VAL A 174 -24.42 -9.45 33.17
CA VAL A 174 -25.84 -9.09 33.02
C VAL A 174 -26.66 -10.33 32.66
#